data_AF-A0A0X3UQA3-F1
#
_entry.id   AF-A0A0X3UQA3-F1
#
_cell.length_a   1.000
_cell.length_b   1.000
_cell.length_c   1.000
_cell.angle_alpha   90.00
_cell.angle_beta   90.00
_cell.angle_gamma   90.00
#
_symmetry.space_group_name_H-M   'P 1'
#
loop_
_entity.id
_entity.type
_entity.pdbx_description
1 polymer ?
#
loop_
_entity_poly.entity_id
_entity_poly.type
_entity_poly.pdbx_seq_one_letter_code
_entity_poly.pdbx_strand_id
1 'polypeptide(L)' 'MTTESPRWFKSSYSDNGGACVEVAGNLVASRGVVPVRDSKVPSSPVLGFPADVFSSFVASVKAGELDAI' A
#
# COMPACT_ATOMS: atom_id res chain seq x y z
N MET A 1 18.61 14.87 -10.34
CA MET A 1 17.31 14.46 -9.76
C MET A 1 17.46 13.04 -9.28
N THR A 2 17.36 12.78 -7.99
CA THR A 2 17.49 11.42 -7.45
C THR A 2 16.22 10.66 -7.79
N THR A 3 16.28 9.70 -8.70
CA THR A 3 15.14 8.86 -9.03
C THR A 3 14.88 7.92 -7.85
N GLU A 4 13.93 8.29 -7.00
CA GLU A 4 13.54 7.46 -5.86
C GLU A 4 12.68 6.28 -6.35
N SER A 5 13.05 5.06 -5.95
CA SER A 5 12.36 3.82 -6.28
C SER A 5 11.43 3.37 -5.13
N PRO A 6 10.35 2.60 -5.41
CA PRO A 6 9.48 2.07 -4.37
C PRO A 6 10.23 1.15 -3.40
N ARG A 7 10.14 1.43 -2.10
CA ARG A 7 10.62 0.54 -1.03
C ARG A 7 9.42 -0.25 -0.49
N TRP A 8 9.23 -1.45 -1.04
CA TRP A 8 8.10 -2.31 -0.70
C TRP A 8 8.12 -2.76 0.76
N PHE A 9 7.00 -2.58 1.43
CA PHE A 9 6.75 -2.97 2.80
C PHE A 9 5.52 -3.88 2.87
N LYS A 10 5.62 -4.89 3.75
CA LYS A 10 4.59 -5.89 4.02
C LYS A 10 4.33 -5.92 5.52
N SER A 11 3.06 -6.01 5.92
CA SER A 11 2.70 -6.09 7.35
C SER A 11 3.23 -7.37 7.98
N SER A 12 3.75 -7.29 9.22
CA SER A 12 4.17 -8.44 10.02
C SER A 12 3.04 -9.42 10.33
N TYR A 13 1.78 -8.99 10.21
CA TYR A 13 0.59 -9.84 10.37
C TYR A 13 0.25 -10.66 9.12
N SER A 14 1.05 -10.56 8.04
CA SER A 14 0.76 -11.21 6.74
C SER A 14 1.35 -12.63 6.60
N ASP A 15 1.85 -13.22 7.68
CA ASP A 15 2.53 -14.52 7.66
C ASP A 15 1.57 -15.73 7.59
N ASN A 16 0.26 -15.49 7.70
CA ASN A 16 -0.75 -16.53 7.86
C ASN A 16 -1.36 -17.03 6.53
N GLY A 17 -0.53 -17.37 5.52
CA GLY A 17 -1.02 -18.01 4.27
C GLY A 17 -0.59 -17.39 2.95
N GLY A 18 0.46 -16.56 2.94
CA GLY A 18 1.02 -15.97 1.73
C GLY A 18 0.45 -14.58 1.48
N ALA A 19 1.26 -13.58 1.82
CA ALA A 19 0.91 -12.17 1.78
C ALA A 19 0.34 -11.71 0.43
N CYS A 20 -0.73 -10.92 0.48
CA CYS A 20 -1.48 -10.51 -0.72
C CYS A 20 -1.21 -9.06 -1.14
N VAL A 21 -0.62 -8.22 -0.29
CA VAL A 21 -0.43 -6.78 -0.59
C VAL A 21 0.91 -6.26 -0.06
N GLU A 22 1.60 -5.46 -0.87
CA GLU A 22 2.77 -4.65 -0.50
C GLU A 22 2.51 -3.17 -0.82
N VAL A 23 3.05 -2.28 0.02
CA VAL A 23 2.92 -0.82 -0.15
C VAL A 23 4.28 -0.12 -0.11
N ALA A 24 4.41 1.06 -0.72
CA ALA A 24 5.67 1.82 -0.70
C ALA A 24 5.46 3.28 -0.24
N GLY A 25 5.57 3.54 1.06
CA GLY A 25 5.35 4.87 1.65
C GLY A 25 6.45 5.90 1.36
N ASN A 26 7.64 5.48 0.93
CA ASN A 26 8.76 6.41 0.72
C ASN A 26 8.52 7.42 -0.42
N LEU A 27 7.62 7.10 -1.36
CA LEU A 27 7.30 7.98 -2.48
C LEU A 27 6.23 9.04 -2.15
N VAL A 28 5.67 9.04 -0.93
CA VAL A 28 4.65 10.04 -0.56
C VAL A 28 5.23 11.45 -0.60
N ALA A 29 6.42 11.67 -0.04
CA ALA A 29 7.02 13.00 0.02
C ALA A 29 7.45 13.51 -1.36
N SER A 30 7.96 12.62 -2.23
CA SER A 30 8.50 13.00 -3.53
C SER A 30 7.48 12.95 -4.68
N ARG A 31 6.41 12.16 -4.55
CA ARG A 31 5.43 11.91 -5.63
C ARG A 31 3.95 12.02 -5.20
N GLY A 32 3.66 12.20 -3.92
CA GLY A 32 2.28 12.33 -3.42
C GLY A 32 1.43 11.07 -3.50
N VAL A 33 2.04 9.91 -3.75
CA VAL A 33 1.33 8.64 -3.95
C VAL A 33 1.86 7.52 -3.06
N VAL A 34 0.97 6.59 -2.72
CA VAL A 34 1.25 5.29 -2.10
C VAL A 34 1.03 4.21 -3.16
N PRO A 35 2.09 3.65 -3.74
CA PRO A 35 2.00 2.49 -4.61
C PRO A 35 1.61 1.26 -3.81
N VAL A 36 0.71 0.45 -4.37
CA VAL A 36 0.18 -0.79 -3.81
C VAL A 36 0.23 -1.88 -4.88
N ARG A 37 0.69 -3.07 -4.53
CA ARG A 37 0.74 -4.21 -5.47
C ARG A 37 0.42 -5.54 -4.79
N ASP A 38 0.07 -6.52 -5.62
CA ASP A 38 0.04 -7.92 -5.19
C ASP A 38 1.46 -8.46 -5.04
N SER A 39 1.79 -8.95 -3.84
CA SER A 39 3.11 -9.51 -3.56
C SER A 39 3.35 -10.87 -4.24
N LYS A 40 2.28 -11.54 -4.70
CA LYS A 40 2.33 -12.82 -5.41
C LYS A 40 2.59 -12.64 -6.91
N VAL A 41 2.31 -11.45 -7.45
CA VAL A 41 2.52 -11.14 -8.88
C VAL A 41 3.29 -9.81 -9.02
N PRO A 42 4.59 -9.75 -8.65
CA PRO A 42 5.35 -8.49 -8.59
C PRO A 42 5.53 -7.78 -9.94
N SER A 43 5.35 -8.50 -11.05
CA SER A 43 5.41 -7.99 -12.42
C SER A 43 4.07 -7.43 -12.93
N SER A 44 2.99 -7.61 -12.17
CA SER A 44 1.67 -7.02 -12.46
C SER A 44 1.70 -5.49 -12.30
N PRO A 45 0.80 -4.75 -12.97
CA PRO A 45 0.63 -3.32 -12.74
C PRO A 45 0.46 -2.96 -11.25
N VAL A 46 1.07 -1.84 -10.87
CA VAL A 46 1.03 -1.26 -9.53
C VAL A 46 -0.09 -0.21 -9.48
N LEU A 47 -0.92 -0.26 -8.44
CA LEU A 47 -1.94 0.74 -8.19
C LEU A 47 -1.34 1.92 -7.42
N GLY A 48 -1.47 3.15 -7.92
CA GLY A 48 -0.99 4.35 -7.25
C GLY A 48 -2.13 5.13 -6.62
N PHE A 49 -2.22 5.13 -5.29
CA PHE A 49 -3.23 5.90 -4.56
C PHE A 49 -2.67 7.26 -4.13
N PRO A 50 -3.43 8.37 -4.24
CA PRO A 50 -3.09 9.61 -3.56
C PRO A 50 -2.89 9.37 -2.05
N ALA A 51 -1.93 10.07 -1.45
CA ALA A 51 -1.55 9.84 -0.06
C ALA A 51 -2.68 10.12 0.94
N ASP A 52 -3.49 11.15 0.69
CA ASP A 52 -4.66 11.49 1.49
C ASP A 52 -5.74 10.41 1.40
N VAL A 53 -6.06 9.96 0.19
CA VAL A 53 -7.04 8.89 -0.05
C VAL A 53 -6.61 7.59 0.64
N PHE A 54 -5.35 7.20 0.53
CA PHE A 54 -4.84 6.00 1.20
C PHE A 54 -4.92 6.13 2.73
N SER A 55 -4.59 7.31 3.29
CA SER A 55 -4.70 7.55 4.73
C SER A 55 -6.15 7.49 5.21
N SER A 56 -7.09 8.07 4.47
CA SER A 56 -8.52 8.02 4.79
C SER A 56 -9.04 6.57 4.75
N PHE A 57 -8.67 5.81 3.72
CA PHE A 57 -9.01 4.40 3.63
C PHE A 57 -8.53 3.61 4.85
N VAL A 58 -7.27 3.75 5.24
CA VAL A 58 -6.73 3.07 6.44
C VAL A 58 -7.43 3.52 7.72
N ALA A 59 -7.82 4.79 7.83
CA ALA A 59 -8.58 5.30 8.97
C ALA A 59 -9.97 4.65 9.07
N SER A 60 -10.71 4.55 7.96
CA SER A 60 -12.02 3.89 7.92
C SER A 60 -11.94 2.39 8.22
N VAL A 61 -10.90 1.68 7.73
CA VAL A 61 -10.66 0.28 8.10
C VAL A 61 -10.44 0.15 9.62
N LYS A 62 -9.62 1.02 10.21
CA LYS A 62 -9.37 0.99 11.67
C LYS A 62 -10.61 1.32 12.50
N ALA A 63 -11.51 2.13 11.96
CA ALA A 63 -12.78 2.47 12.59
C ALA A 63 -13.84 1.35 12.44
N GLY A 64 -13.56 0.28 11.68
CA GLY A 64 -14.51 -0.80 11.40
C GLY A 64 -15.64 -0.40 10.44
N GLU A 65 -15.53 0.76 9.78
CA GLU A 65 -16.57 1.27 8.86
C GLU A 65 -16.67 0.46 7.56
N LEU A 66 -15.63 -0.32 7.27
CA LEU A 66 -15.49 -1.13 6.06
C LEU A 66 -15.50 -2.64 6.36
N ASP A 67 -15.77 -3.02 7.62
CA ASP A 67 -15.96 -4.43 7.96
C ASP A 67 -17.26 -4.92 7.32
N ALA A 68 -17.22 -6.11 6.73
CA ALA A 68 -18.32 -6.66 5.93
C ALA A 68 -19.64 -6.64 6.71
N ILE A 69 -20.69 -6.13 6.05
CA ILE A 69 -22.10 -6.29 6.44
C ILE A 69 -22.47 -7.77 6.40
#